data_AF-A0A1Q6ZCI5-F1
#
_entry.id   AF-A0A1Q6ZCI5-F1
#
_cell.length_a   1.000
_cell.length_b   1.000
_cell.length_c   1.000
_cell.angle_alpha   90.00
_cell.angle_beta   90.00
_cell.angle_gamma   90.00
#
_symmetry.space_group_name_H-M   'P 1'
#
loop_
_entity.id
_entity.type
_entity.pdbx_description
1 polymer ?
#
loop_
_entity_poly.entity_id
_entity_poly.type
_entity_poly.pdbx_seq_one_letter_code
_entity_poly.pdbx_strand_id
1 'polypeptide(L)'
;MEKPSWAPVIFSGALPREFSDLLAIAIIGLASIQLVFSQVRPFSRIDASWILLLFVPPTAALAALSNSSNREREELALFAYGGSTTQIAIRYFLRGSIMTTVGLVPLAILLLTASLSMSPGFITLITIVLIGGLAYATPALRRIRSSNFVEHYKG
;
A
#
# COMPACT_ATOMS: atom_id res chain seq x y z
N MET A 1 11.63 0.28 -33.79
CA MET A 1 11.53 1.20 -32.64
C MET A 1 11.34 0.33 -31.41
N GLU A 2 12.29 0.35 -30.48
CA GLU A 2 12.20 -0.44 -29.23
C GLU A 2 10.99 0.06 -28.43
N LYS A 3 10.14 -0.87 -27.97
CA LYS A 3 9.01 -0.52 -27.10
C LYS A 3 9.59 0.11 -25.82
N PRO A 4 9.15 1.31 -25.39
CA PRO A 4 9.64 1.92 -24.17
C PRO A 4 9.44 0.96 -22.99
N SER A 5 10.43 0.85 -22.11
CA SER A 5 10.36 -0.06 -20.99
C SER A 5 9.27 0.38 -20.01
N TRP A 6 8.47 -0.58 -19.54
CA TRP A 6 7.31 -0.35 -18.68
C TRP A 6 7.68 -0.09 -17.22
N ALA A 7 8.88 -0.52 -16.81
CA ALA A 7 9.40 -0.38 -15.46
C ALA A 7 9.37 1.07 -14.92
N PRO A 8 9.92 2.10 -15.61
CA PRO A 8 9.93 3.46 -15.10
C PRO A 8 8.53 4.03 -14.86
N VAL A 9 7.54 3.63 -15.67
CA VAL A 9 6.14 4.07 -15.55
C VAL A 9 5.46 3.47 -14.31
N ILE A 10 5.78 2.22 -13.99
CA ILE A 10 5.29 1.55 -12.78
C ILE A 10 5.92 2.19 -11.55
N PHE A 11 7.24 2.40 -11.53
CA PHE A 11 7.94 2.99 -10.39
C PHE A 11 7.59 4.46 -10.16
N SER A 12 7.42 5.26 -11.22
CA SER A 12 7.08 6.68 -11.09
C SER A 12 5.72 6.90 -10.42
N GLY A 13 4.78 5.96 -10.63
CA GLY A 13 3.45 6.01 -10.05
C GLY A 13 3.25 5.16 -8.79
N ALA A 14 4.28 4.43 -8.37
CA ALA A 14 4.29 3.69 -7.10
C ALA A 14 4.54 4.62 -5.90
N LEU A 15 5.08 5.81 -6.10
CA LEU A 15 5.30 6.75 -5.00
C LEU A 15 3.97 7.38 -4.53
N PRO A 16 3.71 7.37 -3.21
CA PRO A 16 2.57 8.08 -2.65
C PRO A 16 2.79 9.59 -2.81
N ARG A 17 1.88 10.27 -3.51
CA ARG A 17 1.95 11.73 -3.80
C ARG A 17 0.66 12.47 -3.45
N GLU A 18 -0.42 11.72 -3.30
CA GLU A 18 -1.74 12.28 -3.15
C GLU A 18 -2.05 12.60 -1.69
N PHE A 19 -2.90 13.60 -1.46
CA PHE A 19 -3.35 13.95 -0.12
C PHE A 19 -3.98 12.75 0.61
N SER A 20 -4.71 11.90 -0.11
CA SER A 20 -5.25 10.63 0.40
C SER A 20 -4.18 9.70 0.97
N ASP A 21 -3.03 9.64 0.31
CA ASP A 21 -1.95 8.73 0.68
C ASP A 21 -1.17 9.32 1.86
N LEU A 22 -0.96 10.64 1.86
CA LEU A 22 -0.35 11.36 2.99
C LEU A 22 -1.20 11.23 4.25
N LEU A 23 -2.52 11.32 4.12
CA LEU A 23 -3.46 11.15 5.23
C LEU A 23 -3.44 9.71 5.74
N ALA A 24 -3.40 8.72 4.86
CA ALA A 24 -3.24 7.31 5.27
C ALA A 24 -1.90 7.05 5.96
N ILE A 25 -0.80 7.63 5.46
CA ILE A 25 0.51 7.60 6.14
C ILE A 25 0.40 8.22 7.53
N ALA A 26 -0.28 9.36 7.67
CA ALA A 26 -0.46 10.01 8.96
C ALA A 26 -1.27 9.16 9.94
N ILE A 27 -2.38 8.54 9.50
CA ILE A 27 -3.20 7.65 10.34
C ILE A 27 -2.39 6.42 10.78
N ILE A 28 -1.73 5.75 9.83
CA ILE A 28 -0.91 4.56 10.13
C ILE A 28 0.27 4.95 11.00
N GLY A 29 0.89 6.11 10.76
CA GLY A 29 1.95 6.69 11.56
C GLY A 29 1.53 6.95 13.01
N LEU A 30 0.39 7.60 13.22
CA LEU A 30 -0.15 7.86 14.56
C LEU A 30 -0.49 6.56 15.28
N ALA A 31 -1.12 5.59 14.61
CA ALA A 31 -1.39 4.27 15.18
C ALA A 31 -0.09 3.54 15.55
N SER A 32 0.95 3.66 14.71
CA SER A 32 2.27 3.07 14.96
C SER A 32 2.96 3.72 16.16
N ILE A 33 2.92 5.04 16.25
CA ILE A 33 3.46 5.82 17.38
C ILE A 33 2.74 5.44 18.67
N GLN A 34 1.41 5.40 18.66
CA GLN A 34 0.61 4.96 19.81
C GLN A 34 1.04 3.57 20.27
N LEU A 35 1.30 2.66 19.34
CA LEU A 35 1.72 1.30 19.65
C LEU A 35 3.12 1.27 20.27
N VAL A 36 4.06 2.07 19.77
CA VAL A 36 5.40 2.25 20.37
C VAL A 36 5.28 2.73 21.82
N PHE A 37 4.46 3.75 22.07
CA PHE A 37 4.26 4.28 23.43
C PHE A 37 3.49 3.31 24.34
N SER A 38 2.56 2.51 23.81
CA SER A 38 1.84 1.50 24.60
C SER A 38 2.73 0.35 25.10
N GLN A 39 3.94 0.18 24.55
CA GLN A 39 4.93 -0.76 25.09
C GLN A 39 5.59 -0.25 26.38
N VAL A 40 5.42 1.04 26.70
CA VAL A 40 5.77 1.61 28.00
C VAL A 40 4.60 1.32 28.95
N ARG A 41 4.84 0.44 29.94
CA ARG A 41 3.87 -0.05 30.95
C ARG A 41 2.93 1.06 31.47
N PRO A 42 1.64 0.77 31.78
CA PRO A 42 1.13 -0.52 32.28
C PRO A 42 0.35 -1.39 31.27
N PHE A 43 0.25 -1.01 30.00
CA PHE A 43 -0.50 -1.80 29.02
C PHE A 43 0.35 -2.98 28.47
N SER A 44 -0.25 -4.17 28.39
CA SER A 44 0.44 -5.43 28.13
C SER A 44 0.87 -5.61 26.67
N ARG A 45 1.93 -6.38 26.48
CA ARG A 45 2.71 -6.55 25.23
C ARG A 45 2.01 -7.35 24.12
N ILE A 46 0.79 -7.86 24.33
CA ILE A 46 0.22 -8.95 23.50
C ILE A 46 -0.96 -8.55 22.58
N ASP A 47 -1.65 -7.42 22.77
CA ASP A 47 -2.90 -7.18 22.00
C ASP A 47 -2.87 -6.05 20.95
N ALA A 48 -1.84 -5.18 20.95
CA ALA A 48 -1.89 -3.96 20.15
C ALA A 48 -1.61 -4.14 18.64
N SER A 49 -0.86 -5.18 18.23
CA SER A 49 -0.53 -5.41 16.80
C SER A 49 -1.75 -5.81 15.96
N TRP A 50 -2.76 -6.42 16.58
CA TRP A 50 -4.06 -6.71 15.96
C TRP A 50 -4.79 -5.45 15.53
N ILE A 51 -4.59 -4.34 16.24
CA ILE A 51 -5.17 -3.03 15.90
C ILE A 51 -4.63 -2.60 14.54
N LEU A 52 -3.33 -2.76 14.27
CA LEU A 52 -2.78 -2.46 12.95
C LEU A 52 -3.33 -3.37 11.85
N LEU A 53 -3.51 -4.66 12.12
CA LEU A 53 -4.17 -5.57 11.18
C LEU A 53 -5.62 -5.16 10.88
N LEU A 54 -6.32 -4.53 11.83
CA LEU A 54 -7.68 -4.05 11.64
C LEU A 54 -7.75 -2.68 10.98
N PHE A 55 -6.80 -1.78 11.24
CA PHE A 55 -6.80 -0.40 10.76
C PHE A 55 -6.08 -0.19 9.43
N VAL A 56 -5.00 -0.94 9.15
CA VAL A 56 -4.20 -0.79 7.92
C VAL A 56 -5.00 -1.15 6.66
N PRO A 57 -5.75 -2.27 6.59
CA PRO A 57 -6.55 -2.59 5.40
C PRO A 57 -7.62 -1.55 5.05
N PRO A 58 -8.49 -1.08 5.98
CA PRO A 58 -9.52 -0.10 5.63
C PRO A 58 -8.93 1.28 5.32
N THR A 59 -7.87 1.72 6.01
CA THR A 59 -7.21 3.00 5.67
C THR A 59 -6.58 2.95 4.29
N ALA A 60 -5.94 1.84 3.92
CA ALA A 60 -5.39 1.63 2.59
C ALA A 60 -6.48 1.56 1.51
N ALA A 61 -7.59 0.85 1.77
CA ALA A 61 -8.71 0.77 0.84
C ALA A 61 -9.41 2.13 0.67
N LEU A 62 -9.57 2.92 1.73
CA LEU A 62 -10.16 4.26 1.68
C LEU A 62 -9.24 5.25 0.92
N ALA A 63 -7.93 5.19 1.15
CA ALA A 63 -6.97 5.97 0.39
C ALA A 63 -7.02 5.60 -1.10
N ALA A 64 -7.15 4.31 -1.41
CA ALA A 64 -7.32 3.82 -2.76
C ALA A 64 -8.63 4.33 -3.43
N LEU A 65 -9.73 4.41 -2.68
CA LEU A 65 -11.05 4.82 -3.18
C LEU A 65 -11.23 6.33 -3.32
N SER A 66 -10.67 7.11 -2.40
CA SER A 66 -10.84 8.58 -2.36
C SER A 66 -10.34 9.30 -3.61
N ASN A 67 -9.38 8.70 -4.32
CA ASN A 67 -8.78 9.27 -5.53
C ASN A 67 -9.10 8.47 -6.80
N SER A 68 -10.23 7.78 -6.78
CA SER A 68 -10.68 6.88 -7.85
C SER A 68 -10.82 7.52 -9.22
N SER A 69 -11.34 8.75 -9.30
CA SER A 69 -11.62 9.44 -10.57
C SER A 69 -10.36 9.83 -11.34
N ASN A 70 -9.35 10.36 -10.64
CA ASN A 70 -8.05 10.69 -11.24
C ASN A 70 -7.28 9.42 -11.63
N ARG A 71 -7.39 8.36 -10.82
CA ARG A 71 -6.77 7.05 -11.07
C ARG A 71 -7.32 6.34 -12.30
N GLU A 72 -8.62 6.42 -12.55
CA GLU A 72 -9.22 5.87 -13.77
C GLU A 72 -8.67 6.51 -15.04
N ARG A 73 -8.42 7.84 -15.04
CA ARG A 73 -7.83 8.53 -16.19
C ARG A 73 -6.39 8.08 -16.44
N GLU A 74 -5.60 7.92 -15.38
CA GLU A 74 -4.23 7.39 -15.49
C GLU A 74 -4.21 5.93 -15.99
N GLU A 75 -5.11 5.09 -15.48
CA GLU A 75 -5.25 3.69 -15.91
C GLU A 75 -5.60 3.60 -17.39
N LEU A 76 -6.57 4.38 -17.87
CA LEU A 76 -6.95 4.44 -19.28
C LEU A 76 -5.80 4.92 -20.17
N ALA A 77 -5.03 5.91 -19.72
CA ALA A 77 -3.82 6.34 -20.42
C ALA A 77 -2.79 5.20 -20.50
N LEU A 78 -2.53 4.51 -19.39
CA LEU A 78 -1.62 3.36 -19.33
C LEU A 78 -2.07 2.22 -20.25
N PHE A 79 -3.38 1.96 -20.32
CA PHE A 79 -3.94 1.01 -21.28
C PHE A 79 -3.70 1.44 -22.72
N ALA A 80 -3.92 2.71 -23.06
CA ALA A 80 -3.70 3.24 -24.42
C ALA A 80 -2.22 3.13 -24.87
N TYR A 81 -1.26 3.19 -23.95
CA TYR A 81 0.15 2.97 -24.26
C TYR A 81 0.52 1.48 -24.40
N GLY A 82 -0.42 0.54 -24.19
CA GLY A 82 -0.19 -0.90 -24.28
C GLY A 82 -0.08 -1.64 -22.95
N GLY A 83 -0.44 -1.01 -21.83
CA GLY A 83 -0.19 -1.55 -20.48
C GLY A 83 -1.14 -2.68 -20.13
N SER A 84 -0.65 -3.67 -19.37
CA SER A 84 -1.49 -4.78 -18.92
C SER A 84 -2.16 -4.50 -17.58
N THR A 85 -3.30 -5.14 -17.36
CA THR A 85 -4.00 -5.19 -16.07
C THR A 85 -3.09 -5.60 -14.91
N THR A 86 -2.18 -6.54 -15.16
CA THR A 86 -1.19 -6.99 -14.17
C THR A 86 -0.19 -5.89 -13.78
N GLN A 87 0.24 -5.06 -14.72
CA GLN A 87 1.17 -3.95 -14.44
C GLN A 87 0.51 -2.87 -13.57
N ILE A 88 -0.77 -2.59 -13.81
CA ILE A 88 -1.56 -1.65 -13.02
C ILE A 88 -1.75 -2.20 -11.59
N ALA A 89 -2.06 -3.49 -11.45
CA ALA A 89 -2.15 -4.14 -10.14
C ALA A 89 -0.83 -4.05 -9.35
N ILE A 90 0.31 -4.31 -10.01
CA ILE A 90 1.64 -4.21 -9.39
C ILE A 90 1.94 -2.76 -8.98
N ARG A 91 1.61 -1.76 -9.81
CA ARG A 91 1.78 -0.33 -9.48
C ARG A 91 1.03 0.04 -8.20
N TYR A 92 -0.24 -0.37 -8.08
CA TYR A 92 -1.03 -0.08 -6.89
C TYR A 92 -0.58 -0.86 -5.67
N PHE A 93 -0.21 -2.13 -5.83
CA PHE A 93 0.35 -2.93 -4.75
C PHE A 93 1.62 -2.27 -4.19
N LEU A 94 2.57 -1.89 -5.04
CA LEU A 94 3.80 -1.21 -4.64
C LEU A 94 3.50 0.10 -3.92
N ARG A 95 2.53 0.89 -4.41
CA ARG A 95 2.13 2.14 -3.76
C ARG A 95 1.56 1.91 -2.37
N GLY A 96 0.66 0.94 -2.22
CA GLY A 96 0.11 0.55 -0.92
C GLY A 96 1.21 0.06 0.03
N SER A 97 2.14 -0.76 -0.45
CA SER A 97 3.27 -1.26 0.34
C SER A 97 4.23 -0.15 0.75
N ILE A 98 4.54 0.82 -0.10
CA ILE A 98 5.38 1.97 0.25
C ILE A 98 4.67 2.83 1.30
N MET A 99 3.39 3.14 1.07
CA MET A 99 2.57 3.92 1.99
C MET A 99 2.50 3.30 3.39
N THR A 100 2.29 1.98 3.47
CA THR A 100 2.20 1.26 4.75
C THR A 100 3.58 1.15 5.40
N THR A 101 4.63 0.93 4.63
CA THR A 101 6.01 0.91 5.14
C THR A 101 6.38 2.26 5.77
N VAL A 102 6.08 3.37 5.09
CA VAL A 102 6.34 4.72 5.61
C VAL A 102 5.54 4.98 6.89
N GLY A 103 4.26 4.59 6.92
CA GLY A 103 3.45 4.70 8.14
C GLY A 103 3.97 3.87 9.31
N LEU A 104 4.55 2.69 9.04
CA LEU A 104 5.07 1.77 10.06
C LEU A 104 6.52 2.07 10.49
N VAL A 105 7.17 3.11 9.94
CA VAL A 105 8.55 3.50 10.29
C VAL A 105 8.80 3.58 11.81
N PRO A 106 7.93 4.19 12.63
CA PRO A 106 8.14 4.25 14.08
C PRO A 106 8.28 2.88 14.74
N LEU A 107 7.50 1.89 14.26
CA LEU A 107 7.57 0.51 14.75
C LEU A 107 8.77 -0.25 14.20
N ALA A 108 9.14 -0.01 12.95
CA ALA A 108 10.35 -0.58 12.37
C ALA A 108 11.59 -0.14 13.16
N ILE A 109 11.69 1.14 13.53
CA ILE A 109 12.78 1.67 14.37
C ILE A 109 12.80 0.97 15.73
N LEU A 110 11.65 0.83 16.40
CA LEU A 110 11.56 0.14 17.68
C LEU A 110 12.06 -1.31 17.58
N LEU A 111 11.60 -2.05 16.56
CA LEU A 111 12.00 -3.44 16.32
C LEU A 111 13.49 -3.59 16.01
N LEU A 112 14.06 -2.66 15.23
CA LEU A 112 15.51 -2.64 14.94
C LEU A 112 16.34 -2.38 16.20
N THR A 113 15.87 -1.52 17.11
CA THR A 113 16.56 -1.25 18.38
C THR A 113 16.43 -2.40 19.39
N ALA A 114 15.42 -3.27 19.25
CA ALA A 114 15.09 -4.33 20.19
C ALA A 114 15.84 -5.67 19.98
N SER A 115 16.90 -5.68 19.17
CA SER A 115 17.76 -6.79 18.74
C SER A 115 17.40 -7.46 17.39
N LEU A 116 18.45 -7.73 16.61
CA LEU A 116 18.47 -8.04 15.16
C LEU A 116 17.98 -9.45 14.78
N SER A 117 17.51 -10.25 15.73
CA SER A 117 16.97 -11.57 15.42
C SER A 117 15.64 -11.40 14.67
N MET A 118 15.37 -12.31 13.73
CA MET A 118 14.06 -12.49 13.08
C MET A 118 13.00 -12.78 14.14
N SER A 119 12.61 -11.74 14.87
CA SER A 119 11.63 -11.83 15.94
C SER A 119 10.25 -11.95 15.29
N PRO A 120 9.28 -12.56 15.99
CA PRO A 120 7.89 -12.60 15.53
C PRO A 120 7.34 -11.22 15.14
N GLY A 121 7.88 -10.13 15.71
CA GLY A 121 7.52 -8.75 15.38
C GLY A 121 7.94 -8.30 13.97
N PHE A 122 9.07 -8.78 13.45
CA PHE A 122 9.47 -8.50 12.06
C PHE A 122 8.57 -9.21 11.06
N ILE A 123 8.19 -10.46 11.37
CA ILE A 123 7.26 -11.23 10.54
C ILE A 123 5.91 -10.52 10.48
N THR A 124 5.35 -10.12 11.63
CA THR A 124 4.06 -9.41 11.65
C THR A 124 4.10 -8.08 10.90
N LEU A 125 5.20 -7.32 11.00
CA LEU A 125 5.37 -6.07 10.27
C LEU A 125 5.37 -6.30 8.75
N ILE A 126 6.08 -7.32 8.26
CA ILE A 126 6.07 -7.71 6.85
C ILE A 126 4.65 -8.11 6.44
N THR A 127 3.94 -8.91 7.23
CA THR A 127 2.56 -9.32 6.91
C THR A 127 1.62 -8.12 6.80
N ILE A 128 1.73 -7.14 7.70
CA ILE A 128 0.92 -5.92 7.67
C ILE A 128 1.22 -5.09 6.40
N VAL A 129 2.49 -4.97 6.02
CA VAL A 129 2.88 -4.26 4.78
C VAL A 129 2.28 -4.94 3.55
N LEU A 130 2.34 -6.27 3.48
CA LEU A 130 1.76 -7.05 2.38
C LEU A 130 0.24 -6.93 2.33
N ILE A 131 -0.43 -7.04 3.48
CA ILE A 131 -1.89 -6.88 3.58
C ILE A 131 -2.31 -5.47 3.17
N GLY A 132 -1.60 -4.43 3.62
CA GLY A 132 -1.90 -3.06 3.24
C GLY A 132 -1.66 -2.78 1.75
N GLY A 133 -0.61 -3.38 1.16
CA GLY A 133 -0.40 -3.36 -0.30
C GLY A 133 -1.54 -4.01 -1.08
N LEU A 134 -1.99 -5.19 -0.63
CA LEU A 134 -3.13 -5.90 -1.22
C LEU A 134 -4.43 -5.10 -1.07
N ALA A 135 -4.71 -4.57 0.12
CA ALA A 135 -5.90 -3.79 0.41
C ALA A 135 -5.98 -2.52 -0.46
N TYR A 136 -4.84 -1.86 -0.67
CA TYR A 136 -4.74 -0.70 -1.55
C TYR A 136 -4.94 -1.07 -3.03
N ALA A 137 -4.45 -2.24 -3.46
CA ALA A 137 -4.66 -2.73 -4.82
C ALA A 137 -6.08 -3.26 -5.06
N THR A 138 -6.82 -3.65 -4.02
CA THR A 138 -8.13 -4.32 -4.13
C THR A 138 -9.18 -3.50 -4.91
N PRO A 139 -9.36 -2.19 -4.66
CA PRO A 139 -10.29 -1.37 -5.45
C PRO A 139 -9.92 -1.29 -6.93
N ALA A 140 -8.63 -1.24 -7.26
CA ALA A 140 -8.15 -1.25 -8.65
C ALA A 140 -8.40 -2.62 -9.29
N LEU A 141 -8.12 -3.72 -8.58
CA LEU A 141 -8.41 -5.08 -9.04
C LEU A 141 -9.92 -5.31 -9.27
N ARG A 142 -10.78 -4.72 -8.44
CA ARG A 142 -12.24 -4.82 -8.62
C ARG A 142 -12.72 -4.09 -9.88
N ARG A 143 -12.01 -3.04 -10.31
CA ARG A 143 -12.26 -2.33 -11.58
C ARG A 143 -11.76 -3.09 -12.80
N ILE A 144 -10.94 -4.14 -12.62
CA ILE A 144 -10.41 -4.90 -13.76
C ILE A 144 -11.50 -5.60 -14.60
N ARG A 145 -12.71 -5.82 -14.05
CA ARG A 145 -13.85 -6.28 -14.87
C ARG A 145 -14.22 -5.31 -16.01
N SER A 146 -14.05 -3.99 -15.84
CA SER A 146 -14.23 -3.03 -16.94
C SER A 146 -12.95 -2.86 -17.78
N SER A 147 -11.77 -3.16 -17.23
CA SER A 147 -10.52 -3.09 -18.00
C SER A 147 -10.27 -4.31 -18.89
N ASN A 148 -10.79 -5.49 -18.53
CA ASN A 148 -10.79 -6.66 -19.41
C ASN A 148 -11.56 -6.41 -20.72
N PHE A 149 -12.59 -5.55 -20.65
CA PHE A 149 -13.27 -5.04 -21.84
C PHE A 149 -12.31 -4.19 -22.68
N VAL A 150 -11.56 -3.26 -22.08
CA VAL A 150 -10.56 -2.45 -22.81
C VAL A 150 -9.43 -3.31 -23.38
N GLU A 151 -8.93 -4.31 -22.66
CA GLU A 151 -7.90 -5.24 -23.18
C GLU A 151 -8.41 -6.09 -24.35
N HIS A 152 -9.68 -6.48 -24.38
CA HIS A 152 -10.28 -7.17 -25.53
C HIS A 152 -10.50 -6.27 -26.76
N TYR A 153 -10.53 -4.95 -26.59
CA TYR A 153 -10.69 -3.97 -27.67
C TYR A 153 -9.37 -3.28 -28.07
N LYS A 154 -8.23 -3.70 -27.53
CA LYS A 154 -6.90 -3.37 -28.06
C LYS A 154 -6.66 -4.16 -29.35
N GLY A 155 -7.34 -3.75 -30.43
CA GLY A 155 -7.07 -4.21 -31.79
C GLY A 155 -5.64 -3.89 -32.21
#